data_AF-A0A6A5GZX9-F1
#
_entry.id   AF-A0A6A5GZX9-F1
#
_cell.length_a   1.000
_cell.length_b   1.000
_cell.length_c   1.000
_cell.angle_alpha   90.00
_cell.angle_beta   90.00
_cell.angle_gamma   90.00
#
_symmetry.space_group_name_H-M   'P 1'
#
loop_
_entity.id
_entity.type
_entity.pdbx_description
1 polymer ?
#
loop_
_entity_poly.entity_id
_entity_poly.type
_entity_poly.pdbx_seq_one_letter_code
_entity_poly.pdbx_strand_id
1 'polypeptide(L)'
;MGQCLCKPSPLPYLPHNEQFFPTQMTELILAPAGQLIPEDSGAIDIKYMAAINDLFNTVNGLYDKLEEIDKLQKDGKSIKKPTRAFCKALKEIGELYARFLRLSDYAIDEYVQVRKDKACDGYQHWFLMKEAMKVLAKGNVFIVEDLKKRIDHQFTVTQKLFHDF
;
A
#
# COMPACT_ATOMS: atom_id res chain seq x y z
N MET A 1 -29.54 -28.98 17.74
CA MET A 1 -29.34 -28.46 16.36
C MET A 1 -28.21 -27.45 16.41
N GLY A 2 -27.03 -27.83 15.92
CA GLY A 2 -25.82 -26.99 16.01
C GLY A 2 -25.89 -25.82 15.03
N GLN A 3 -25.66 -24.61 15.54
CA GLN A 3 -25.54 -23.41 14.71
C GLN A 3 -24.29 -23.53 13.85
N CYS A 4 -24.48 -23.58 12.53
CA CYS A 4 -23.41 -23.60 11.56
C CYS A 4 -22.74 -22.21 11.55
N LEU A 5 -21.57 -22.10 12.19
CA LEU A 5 -20.69 -20.94 12.09
C LEU A 5 -20.20 -20.82 10.64
N CYS A 6 -20.94 -20.06 9.83
CA CYS A 6 -20.50 -19.71 8.49
C CYS A 6 -19.19 -18.93 8.63
N LYS A 7 -18.08 -19.52 8.18
CA LYS A 7 -16.80 -18.82 8.04
C LYS A 7 -17.04 -17.54 7.22
N PRO A 8 -16.47 -16.40 7.60
CA PRO A 8 -16.55 -15.20 6.76
C PRO A 8 -15.99 -15.55 5.39
N SER A 9 -16.78 -15.26 4.35
CA SER A 9 -16.35 -15.46 2.97
C SER A 9 -15.10 -14.61 2.69
N PRO A 10 -14.15 -15.12 1.88
CA PRO A 10 -13.01 -14.31 1.46
C PRO A 10 -13.51 -13.02 0.83
N LEU A 11 -12.78 -11.93 1.06
CA LEU A 11 -13.13 -10.60 0.58
C LEU A 11 -13.52 -10.64 -0.90
N PRO A 12 -14.57 -9.92 -1.33
CA PRO A 12 -15.00 -9.92 -2.72
C PRO A 12 -13.81 -9.55 -3.61
N TYR A 13 -13.49 -10.46 -4.53
CA TYR A 13 -12.47 -10.28 -5.55
C TYR A 13 -13.02 -9.21 -6.51
N LEU A 14 -12.57 -7.97 -6.37
CA LEU A 14 -12.90 -6.92 -7.34
C LEU A 14 -12.14 -7.28 -8.64
N PRO A 15 -12.84 -7.46 -9.77
CA PRO A 15 -12.18 -7.79 -11.04
C PRO A 15 -11.16 -6.72 -11.40
N HIS A 16 -9.94 -7.14 -11.73
CA HIS A 16 -8.82 -6.26 -12.09
C HIS A 16 -9.10 -5.31 -13.27
N ASN A 17 -10.14 -5.57 -14.07
CA ASN A 17 -10.27 -5.02 -15.42
C ASN A 17 -10.94 -3.64 -15.53
N GLU A 18 -11.38 -3.02 -14.43
CA GLU A 18 -11.84 -1.63 -14.44
C GLU A 18 -11.28 -0.85 -13.23
N GLN A 19 -9.96 -0.90 -13.04
CA GLN A 19 -9.32 0.00 -12.09
C GLN A 19 -9.33 1.42 -12.64
N PHE A 20 -10.40 2.17 -12.34
CA PHE A 20 -10.45 3.63 -12.47
C PHE A 20 -9.49 4.26 -11.44
N PHE A 21 -8.19 4.12 -11.68
CA PHE A 21 -7.20 4.92 -10.97
C PHE A 21 -7.48 6.41 -11.24
N PRO A 22 -7.18 7.30 -10.29
CA PRO A 22 -7.17 8.73 -10.58
C PRO A 22 -6.31 9.00 -11.82
N THR A 23 -6.77 9.85 -12.74
CA THR A 23 -6.09 10.13 -14.03
C THR A 23 -4.60 10.40 -13.87
N GLN A 24 -4.24 11.22 -12.88
CA GLN A 24 -2.84 11.53 -12.57
C GLN A 24 -2.00 10.29 -12.22
N MET A 25 -2.58 9.29 -11.57
CA MET A 25 -1.86 8.04 -11.31
C MET A 25 -1.78 7.15 -12.53
N THR A 26 -2.80 7.12 -13.37
CA THR A 26 -2.74 6.41 -14.66
C THR A 26 -1.60 6.95 -15.51
N GLU A 27 -1.46 8.27 -15.60
CA GLU A 27 -0.37 8.93 -16.32
C GLU A 27 0.99 8.54 -15.76
N LEU A 28 1.16 8.59 -14.43
CA LEU A 28 2.41 8.22 -13.77
C LEU A 28 2.78 6.74 -13.95
N ILE A 29 1.80 5.83 -13.92
CA ILE A 29 2.00 4.39 -14.12
C ILE A 29 2.42 4.08 -15.57
N LEU A 30 1.85 4.79 -16.55
CA LEU A 30 2.11 4.55 -17.97
C LEU A 30 3.38 5.22 -18.49
N ALA A 31 3.80 6.34 -17.87
CA ALA A 31 5.02 7.03 -18.28
C ALA A 31 6.26 6.16 -18.00
N PRO A 32 7.30 6.20 -18.86
CA PRO A 32 8.61 5.68 -18.51
C PRO A 32 9.23 6.46 -17.33
N ALA A 33 10.19 5.86 -16.64
CA ALA A 33 11.01 6.53 -15.63
C ALA A 33 12.14 7.35 -16.30
N GLY A 34 12.79 8.22 -15.53
CA GLY A 34 14.03 8.89 -15.96
C GLY A 34 13.90 9.85 -17.13
N GLN A 35 12.72 10.46 -17.34
CA GLN A 35 12.48 11.42 -18.42
C GLN A 35 13.08 12.80 -18.13
N LEU A 36 13.30 13.13 -16.85
CA LEU A 36 13.84 14.41 -16.40
C LEU A 36 15.29 14.25 -15.93
N ILE A 37 16.15 15.18 -16.36
CA ILE A 37 17.51 15.31 -15.81
C ILE A 37 17.42 16.29 -14.63
N PRO A 38 17.81 15.91 -13.41
CA PRO A 38 17.74 16.79 -12.26
C PRO A 38 18.75 17.95 -12.39
N GLU A 39 18.29 19.18 -12.11
CA GLU A 39 19.17 20.36 -12.04
C GLU A 39 20.15 20.28 -10.85
N ASP A 40 19.74 19.60 -9.77
CA ASP A 40 20.53 19.29 -8.58
C ASP A 40 20.36 17.81 -8.24
N SER A 41 21.29 16.97 -8.71
CA SER A 41 21.22 15.51 -8.56
C SER A 41 21.29 15.06 -7.10
N GLY A 42 22.10 15.72 -6.27
CA GLY A 42 22.22 15.36 -4.86
C GLY A 42 20.93 15.56 -4.07
N ALA A 43 20.20 16.65 -4.37
CA ALA A 43 18.92 16.93 -3.72
C ALA A 43 17.80 15.96 -4.13
N ILE A 44 17.80 15.46 -5.37
CA ILE A 44 16.76 14.53 -5.83
C ILE A 44 16.99 13.12 -5.30
N ASP A 45 18.24 12.66 -5.22
CA ASP A 45 18.58 11.33 -4.71
C ASP A 45 18.17 11.18 -3.24
N ILE A 46 18.43 12.22 -2.43
CA ILE A 46 18.00 12.27 -1.03
C ILE A 46 16.47 12.18 -0.93
N LYS A 47 15.73 12.92 -1.77
CA LYS A 47 14.26 12.89 -1.78
C LYS A 47 13.72 11.53 -2.20
N TYR A 48 14.39 10.89 -3.17
CA TYR A 48 14.04 9.57 -3.69
C TYR A 48 14.22 8.49 -2.61
N MET A 49 15.39 8.44 -1.96
CA MET A 49 15.65 7.51 -0.86
C MET A 49 14.76 7.79 0.36
N ALA A 50 14.49 9.06 0.67
CA ALA A 50 13.54 9.40 1.72
C ALA A 50 12.13 8.87 1.42
N ALA A 51 11.66 8.95 0.16
CA ALA A 51 10.36 8.41 -0.21
C ALA A 51 10.27 6.89 -0.05
N ILE A 52 11.35 6.15 -0.36
CA ILE A 52 11.41 4.70 -0.13
C ILE A 52 11.33 4.40 1.38
N ASN A 53 12.12 5.11 2.20
CA ASN A 53 12.12 4.97 3.65
C ASN A 53 10.76 5.28 4.27
N ASP A 54 10.14 6.39 3.89
CA ASP A 54 8.81 6.79 4.37
C ASP A 54 7.77 5.71 4.07
N LEU A 55 7.80 5.15 2.85
CA LEU A 55 6.90 4.10 2.42
C LEU A 55 7.12 2.80 3.22
N PHE A 56 8.37 2.37 3.37
CA PHE A 56 8.73 1.17 4.14
C PHE A 56 8.29 1.28 5.60
N ASN A 57 8.62 2.39 6.27
CA ASN A 57 8.27 2.61 7.67
C ASN A 57 6.76 2.65 7.88
N THR A 58 6.03 3.30 6.97
CA THR A 58 4.56 3.37 7.05
C THR A 58 3.91 2.01 6.83
N VAL A 59 4.40 1.21 5.87
CA VAL A 59 3.92 -0.17 5.64
C VAL A 59 4.22 -1.05 6.85
N ASN A 60 5.43 -0.98 7.41
CA ASN A 60 5.80 -1.75 8.60
C ASN A 60 4.89 -1.42 9.78
N GLY A 61 4.58 -0.13 9.98
CA GLY A 61 3.66 0.33 11.01
C GLY A 61 2.18 -0.07 10.81
N LEU A 62 1.81 -0.75 9.70
CA LEU A 62 0.49 -1.38 9.57
C LEU A 62 0.36 -2.66 10.39
N TYR A 63 1.44 -3.43 10.59
CA TYR A 63 1.38 -4.65 11.39
C TYR A 63 1.01 -4.36 12.83
N ASP A 64 1.64 -3.36 13.46
CA ASP A 64 1.34 -2.95 14.84
C ASP A 64 -0.14 -2.59 15.01
N LYS A 65 -0.71 -1.88 14.01
CA LYS A 65 -2.12 -1.47 14.02
C LYS A 65 -3.03 -2.67 13.82
N LEU A 66 -2.63 -3.63 12.99
CA LEU A 66 -3.40 -4.84 12.74
C LEU A 66 -3.37 -5.77 13.97
N GLU A 67 -2.25 -5.86 14.68
CA GLU A 67 -2.10 -6.59 15.93
C GLU A 67 -2.97 -5.97 17.04
N GLU A 68 -3.00 -4.63 17.14
CA GLU A 68 -3.90 -3.93 18.06
C GLU A 68 -5.37 -4.30 17.80
N ILE A 69 -5.79 -4.32 16.53
CA ILE A 69 -7.14 -4.72 16.12
C ILE A 69 -7.42 -6.19 16.49
N ASP A 70 -6.49 -7.10 16.17
CA ASP A 70 -6.64 -8.53 16.45
C ASP A 70 -6.81 -8.81 17.95
N LYS A 71 -5.97 -8.17 18.78
CA LYS A 71 -6.05 -8.27 20.23
C LYS A 71 -7.39 -7.78 20.77
N LEU A 72 -7.82 -6.59 20.34
CA LEU A 72 -9.10 -6.03 20.80
C LEU A 72 -10.30 -6.85 20.32
N GLN A 73 -10.25 -7.41 19.10
CA GLN A 73 -11.28 -8.28 18.57
C GLN A 73 -11.39 -9.59 19.37
N LYS A 74 -10.26 -10.21 19.72
CA LYS A 74 -10.19 -11.40 20.58
C LYS A 74 -10.71 -11.14 22.00
N ASP A 75 -10.46 -9.95 22.53
CA ASP A 75 -10.96 -9.49 23.83
C ASP A 75 -12.46 -9.09 23.79
N GLY A 76 -13.13 -9.14 22.63
CA GLY A 76 -14.51 -8.67 22.47
C GLY A 76 -14.68 -7.16 22.66
N LYS A 77 -13.60 -6.38 22.52
CA LYS A 77 -13.58 -4.92 22.69
C LYS A 77 -13.87 -4.20 21.37
N SER A 78 -14.22 -2.93 21.49
CA SER A 78 -14.45 -2.07 20.32
C SER A 78 -13.16 -1.84 19.53
N ILE A 79 -13.20 -2.16 18.24
CA ILE A 79 -12.09 -1.96 17.30
C ILE A 79 -12.23 -0.67 16.46
N LYS A 80 -13.23 0.18 16.72
CA LYS A 80 -13.54 1.35 15.88
C LYS A 80 -12.37 2.34 15.75
N LYS A 81 -11.75 2.70 16.87
CA LYS A 81 -10.62 3.65 16.89
C LYS A 81 -9.36 3.06 16.23
N PRO A 82 -8.91 1.84 16.57
CA PRO A 82 -7.82 1.17 15.85
C PRO A 82 -8.07 1.02 14.35
N THR A 83 -9.29 0.63 13.95
CA THR A 83 -9.71 0.56 12.54
C THR A 83 -9.54 1.89 11.83
N ARG A 84 -9.96 2.99 12.45
CA ARG A 84 -9.78 4.34 11.88
C ARG A 84 -8.30 4.69 11.71
N ALA A 85 -7.45 4.32 12.68
CA ALA A 85 -6.01 4.53 12.61
C ALA A 85 -5.38 3.70 11.48
N PHE A 86 -5.78 2.43 11.32
CA PHE A 86 -5.36 1.58 10.22
C PHE A 86 -5.74 2.16 8.86
N CYS A 87 -6.99 2.58 8.68
CA CYS A 87 -7.44 3.21 7.43
C CYS A 87 -6.71 4.53 7.13
N LYS A 88 -6.34 5.30 8.15
CA LYS A 88 -5.53 6.53 7.97
C LYS A 88 -4.13 6.19 7.44
N ALA A 89 -3.45 5.23 8.07
CA ALA A 89 -2.14 4.77 7.61
C ALA A 89 -2.20 4.17 6.20
N LEU A 90 -3.27 3.43 5.89
CA LEU A 90 -3.50 2.93 4.54
C LEU A 90 -3.64 4.08 3.54
N LYS A 91 -4.36 5.16 3.87
CA LYS A 91 -4.44 6.32 2.97
C LYS A 91 -3.06 6.94 2.69
N GLU A 92 -2.24 7.08 3.73
CA GLU A 92 -0.89 7.65 3.65
C GLU A 92 0.03 6.84 2.73
N ILE A 93 -0.03 5.51 2.76
CA ILE A 93 0.72 4.64 1.84
C ILE A 93 0.46 4.98 0.38
N GLY A 94 -0.79 5.27 0.01
CA GLY A 94 -1.11 5.68 -1.37
C GLY A 94 -0.50 7.01 -1.78
N GLU A 95 -0.43 7.95 -0.85
CA GLU A 95 0.20 9.26 -1.06
C GLU A 95 1.73 9.10 -1.21
N LEU A 96 2.32 8.17 -0.45
CA LEU A 96 3.75 7.84 -0.53
C LEU A 96 4.11 7.13 -1.84
N TYR A 97 3.31 6.19 -2.32
CA TYR A 97 3.48 5.62 -3.66
C TYR A 97 3.38 6.69 -4.75
N ALA A 98 2.39 7.57 -4.69
CA ALA A 98 2.25 8.65 -5.67
C ALA A 98 3.45 9.61 -5.64
N ARG A 99 3.99 9.91 -4.46
CA ARG A 99 5.22 10.70 -4.31
C ARG A 99 6.42 9.99 -4.93
N PHE A 100 6.61 8.70 -4.62
CA PHE A 100 7.68 7.91 -5.17
C PHE A 100 7.62 7.85 -6.70
N LEU A 101 6.45 7.54 -7.27
CA LEU A 101 6.24 7.43 -8.72
C LEU A 101 6.49 8.76 -9.46
N ARG A 102 6.20 9.91 -8.82
CA ARG A 102 6.60 11.23 -9.34
C ARG A 102 8.11 11.44 -9.33
N LEU A 103 8.80 10.98 -8.28
CA LEU A 103 10.25 11.10 -8.19
C LEU A 103 10.96 10.16 -9.16
N SER A 104 10.34 9.03 -9.54
CA SER A 104 10.84 8.14 -10.59
C SER A 104 10.85 8.76 -12.00
N ASP A 105 10.27 9.94 -12.18
CA ASP A 105 10.37 10.68 -13.44
C ASP A 105 11.79 11.25 -13.66
N TYR A 106 12.58 11.41 -12.59
CA TYR A 106 13.98 11.84 -12.68
C TYR A 106 14.91 10.67 -12.96
N ALA A 107 15.95 10.91 -13.74
CA ALA A 107 17.02 9.94 -14.02
C ALA A 107 17.96 9.84 -12.80
N ILE A 108 17.52 9.05 -11.81
CA ILE A 108 18.29 8.79 -10.57
C ILE A 108 19.48 7.87 -10.86
N ASP A 109 19.20 6.71 -11.47
CA ASP A 109 20.19 5.72 -11.88
C ASP A 109 19.59 4.73 -12.89
N GLU A 110 20.35 3.69 -13.25
CA GLU A 110 19.94 2.66 -14.21
C GLU A 110 18.79 1.76 -13.73
N TYR A 111 18.50 1.73 -12.43
CA TYR A 111 17.47 0.87 -11.83
C TYR A 111 16.14 1.59 -11.56
N VAL A 112 16.05 2.89 -11.82
CA VAL A 112 14.84 3.70 -11.54
C VAL A 112 13.58 3.13 -12.19
N GLN A 113 13.67 2.60 -13.43
CA GLN A 113 12.54 1.96 -14.10
C GLN A 113 12.10 0.69 -13.38
N VAL A 114 13.04 -0.17 -12.97
CA VAL A 114 12.74 -1.42 -12.28
C VAL A 114 12.02 -1.14 -10.96
N ARG A 115 12.49 -0.14 -10.20
CA ARG A 115 11.84 0.27 -8.95
C ARG A 115 10.48 0.92 -9.19
N LYS A 116 10.32 1.70 -10.27
CA LYS A 116 9.02 2.23 -10.69
C LYS A 116 8.03 1.10 -10.96
N ASP A 117 8.41 0.07 -11.69
CA ASP A 117 7.55 -1.08 -11.99
C ASP A 117 7.10 -1.81 -10.72
N LYS A 118 8.00 -1.99 -9.74
CA LYS A 118 7.64 -2.55 -8.42
C LYS A 118 6.68 -1.65 -7.65
N ALA A 119 6.90 -0.34 -7.67
CA ALA A 119 6.01 0.60 -7.02
C ALA A 119 4.63 0.67 -7.68
N CYS A 120 4.54 0.49 -9.01
CA CYS A 120 3.28 0.35 -9.73
C CYS A 120 2.50 -0.88 -9.25
N ASP A 121 3.13 -2.06 -9.20
CA ASP A 121 2.54 -3.29 -8.65
C ASP A 121 2.03 -3.07 -7.20
N GLY A 122 2.89 -2.49 -6.35
CA GLY A 122 2.54 -2.13 -4.98
C GLY A 122 1.34 -1.20 -4.88
N TYR A 123 1.28 -0.15 -5.71
CA TYR A 123 0.18 0.80 -5.75
C TYR A 123 -1.14 0.14 -6.19
N GLN A 124 -1.11 -0.70 -7.22
CA GLN A 124 -2.30 -1.40 -7.70
C GLN A 124 -2.87 -2.33 -6.62
N HIS A 125 -2.00 -3.08 -5.95
CA HIS A 125 -2.40 -3.95 -4.85
C HIS A 125 -2.90 -3.15 -3.63
N TRP A 126 -2.24 -2.05 -3.29
CA TRP A 126 -2.68 -1.11 -2.26
C TRP A 126 -4.07 -0.56 -2.55
N PHE A 127 -4.35 -0.17 -3.80
CA PHE A 127 -5.62 0.39 -4.20
C PHE A 127 -6.76 -0.61 -3.97
N LEU A 128 -6.58 -1.87 -4.36
CA LEU A 128 -7.55 -2.94 -4.08
C LEU A 128 -7.77 -3.14 -2.58
N MET A 129 -6.68 -3.14 -1.80
CA MET A 129 -6.77 -3.24 -0.34
C MET A 129 -7.57 -2.07 0.24
N LYS A 130 -7.31 -0.84 -0.18
CA LYS A 130 -8.04 0.37 0.24
C LYS A 130 -9.54 0.27 -0.08
N GLU A 131 -9.90 -0.15 -1.29
CA GLU A 131 -11.31 -0.26 -1.66
C GLU A 131 -12.02 -1.37 -0.86
N ALA A 132 -11.37 -2.52 -0.65
CA ALA A 132 -11.89 -3.57 0.24
C ALA A 132 -12.10 -3.05 1.68
N MET A 133 -11.16 -2.26 2.18
CA MET A 133 -11.25 -1.67 3.52
C MET A 133 -12.43 -0.70 3.69
N LYS A 134 -12.86 0.02 2.63
CA LYS A 134 -14.06 0.87 2.72
C LYS A 134 -15.33 0.06 2.98
N VAL A 135 -15.41 -1.16 2.44
CA VAL A 135 -16.54 -2.07 2.64
C VAL A 135 -16.47 -2.68 4.04
N LEU A 136 -15.30 -3.19 4.42
CA LEU A 136 -15.07 -3.81 5.72
C LEU A 136 -15.29 -2.88 6.91
N ALA A 137 -14.81 -1.64 6.80
CA ALA A 137 -15.00 -0.63 7.84
C ALA A 137 -16.47 -0.26 8.05
N LYS A 138 -17.32 -0.31 7.00
CA LYS A 138 -18.76 -0.10 7.13
C LYS A 138 -19.46 -1.27 7.82
N GLY A 139 -19.00 -2.50 7.56
CA GLY A 139 -19.54 -3.72 8.18
C GLY A 139 -19.03 -4.01 9.58
N ASN A 140 -18.00 -3.30 10.07
CA ASN A 140 -17.20 -3.69 11.25
C ASN A 140 -16.65 -5.13 11.17
N VAL A 141 -16.41 -5.63 9.96
CA VAL A 141 -15.86 -6.97 9.74
C VAL A 141 -14.37 -6.82 9.42
N PHE A 142 -13.51 -7.32 10.30
CA PHE A 142 -12.06 -7.36 10.07
C PHE A 142 -11.60 -8.82 10.02
N ILE A 143 -11.10 -9.23 8.85
CA ILE A 143 -10.48 -10.53 8.65
C ILE A 143 -8.96 -10.32 8.73
N VAL A 144 -8.42 -10.44 9.94
CA VAL A 144 -7.01 -10.12 10.25
C VAL A 144 -6.05 -10.89 9.34
N GLU A 145 -6.25 -12.20 9.16
CA GLU A 145 -5.36 -13.05 8.34
C GLU A 145 -5.32 -12.63 6.86
N ASP A 146 -6.45 -12.21 6.29
CA ASP A 146 -6.47 -11.73 4.90
C ASP A 146 -5.75 -10.37 4.77
N LEU A 147 -5.85 -9.52 5.79
CA LEU A 147 -5.14 -8.24 5.81
C LEU A 147 -3.63 -8.42 6.00
N LYS A 148 -3.20 -9.38 6.82
CA LYS A 148 -1.78 -9.73 6.96
C LYS A 148 -1.16 -10.07 5.61
N LYS A 149 -1.76 -10.99 4.85
CA LYS A 149 -1.28 -11.36 3.50
C LYS A 149 -1.15 -10.17 2.56
N ARG A 150 -2.08 -9.23 2.66
CA ARG A 150 -2.06 -8.01 1.84
C ARG A 150 -0.96 -7.05 2.27
N ILE A 151 -0.69 -6.92 3.57
CA ILE A 151 0.43 -6.14 4.11
C ILE A 151 1.76 -6.82 3.77
N ASP A 152 1.85 -8.16 3.82
CA ASP A 152 3.05 -8.92 3.45
C ASP A 152 3.49 -8.61 2.01
N HIS A 153 2.53 -8.51 1.10
CA HIS A 153 2.80 -8.10 -0.28
C HIS A 153 3.35 -6.66 -0.34
N GLN A 154 2.74 -5.71 0.39
CA GLN A 154 3.24 -4.34 0.46
C GLN A 154 4.66 -4.28 1.03
N PHE A 155 4.94 -5.03 2.09
CA PHE A 155 6.26 -5.12 2.71
C PHE A 155 7.30 -5.70 1.75
N THR A 156 6.94 -6.77 1.02
CA THR A 156 7.81 -7.36 0.00
C THR A 156 8.11 -6.36 -1.12
N VAL A 157 7.12 -5.57 -1.55
CA VAL A 157 7.33 -4.52 -2.56
C VAL A 157 8.27 -3.44 -2.03
N THR A 158 8.04 -2.92 -0.83
CA THR A 158 8.86 -1.83 -0.28
C THR A 158 10.30 -2.26 -0.02
N GLN A 159 10.55 -3.51 0.39
CA GLN A 159 11.89 -4.06 0.47
C GLN A 159 12.60 -4.08 -0.89
N LYS A 160 11.90 -4.48 -1.96
CA LYS A 160 12.44 -4.50 -3.33
C LYS A 160 12.75 -3.10 -3.88
N LEU A 161 12.26 -2.03 -3.26
CA LEU A 161 12.63 -0.67 -3.65
C LEU A 161 14.02 -0.29 -3.13
N PHE A 162 14.53 -0.92 -2.07
CA PHE A 162 15.87 -0.67 -1.54
C PHE A 162 16.98 -1.47 -2.22
N HIS A 163 16.64 -2.57 -2.89
CA HIS A 163 17.62 -3.48 -3.44
C HIS A 163 17.93 -3.15 -4.91
N ASP A 164 19.23 -3.03 -5.20
CA ASP A 164 19.79 -3.09 -6.55
C ASP A 164 19.54 -4.49 -7.13
N PHE A 165 19.14 -4.54 -8.40
CA PHE A 165 18.93 -5.80 -9.14
C PHE A 165 20.20 -6.22 -9.85
#